data_AF-A0A353M0I9-F1
#
_entry.id   AF-A0A353M0I9-F1
#
_cell.length_a   1.000
_cell.length_b   1.000
_cell.length_c   1.000
_cell.angle_alpha   90.00
_cell.angle_beta   90.00
_cell.angle_gamma   90.00
#
_symmetry.space_group_name_H-M   'P 1'
#
loop_
_entity.id
_entity.type
_entity.pdbx_description
1 polymer ?
#
loop_
_entity_poly.entity_id
_entity_poly.type
_entity_poly.pdbx_seq_one_letter_code
_entity_poly.pdbx_strand_id
1 'polypeptide(L)'
;MAAIPQPKVAFFCMEYGLDEAFTIYSGGLGVLAGDILKTARDLAWPFVGIGILWNEGYSDQFLDKNGFPQHCRQNYDRAHLEDTGLTVSLWIRGEEVTCKVWKIEAFQNATLYLLDTDLPGTSHGWITRQLYASSPQERVAAEMVLGIGGVRFLR
;
A
#
# COMPACT_ATOMS: atom_id res chain seq x y z
N MET A 1 13.17 19.87 0.15
CA MET A 1 12.21 18.79 0.51
C MET A 1 11.18 19.38 1.44
N ALA A 2 9.89 19.29 1.12
CA ALA A 2 8.85 19.69 2.06
C ALA A 2 8.91 18.71 3.26
N ALA A 3 9.10 19.23 4.47
CA ALA A 3 9.10 18.40 5.66
C ALA A 3 7.73 17.74 5.80
N ILE A 4 7.70 16.42 6.03
CA ILE A 4 6.48 15.71 6.38
C ILE A 4 6.03 16.28 7.74
N PRO A 5 4.85 16.93 7.84
CA PRO A 5 4.35 17.42 9.13
C PRO A 5 4.27 16.24 10.09
N GLN A 6 4.88 16.33 11.27
CA GLN A 6 4.86 15.20 12.20
C GLN A 6 3.42 14.89 12.62
N PRO A 7 2.87 13.73 12.22
CA PRO A 7 1.51 13.38 12.57
C PRO A 7 1.44 13.07 14.07
N LYS A 8 0.29 13.32 14.69
CA LYS A 8 0.05 12.80 16.06
C LYS A 8 -0.39 11.35 16.04
N VAL A 9 -0.97 10.90 14.92
CA VAL A 9 -1.42 9.53 14.72
C VAL A 9 -0.98 9.03 13.34
N ALA A 10 -0.37 7.85 13.29
CA ALA A 10 -0.11 7.13 12.06
C ALA A 10 -0.87 5.81 12.09
N PHE A 11 -1.75 5.58 11.11
CA PHE A 11 -2.55 4.38 11.00
C PHE A 11 -1.95 3.46 9.95
N PHE A 12 -1.62 2.23 10.36
CA PHE A 12 -0.96 1.25 9.52
C PHE A 12 -2.00 0.21 9.09
N CYS A 13 -2.10 -0.02 7.78
CA CYS A 13 -3.00 -1.03 7.23
C CYS A 13 -2.38 -1.69 6.00
N MET A 14 -2.73 -2.96 5.78
CA MET A 14 -2.33 -3.69 4.58
C MET A 14 -3.11 -3.24 3.35
N GLU A 15 -4.29 -2.64 3.51
CA GLU A 15 -5.18 -2.28 2.41
C GLU A 15 -5.97 -1.01 2.69
N TYR A 16 -6.34 -0.29 1.62
CA TYR A 16 -7.15 0.94 1.70
C TYR A 16 -8.14 1.02 0.53
N GLY A 17 -9.43 0.99 0.85
CA GLY A 17 -10.51 1.21 -0.11
C GLY A 17 -10.83 2.68 -0.25
N LEU A 18 -10.12 3.38 -1.13
CA LEU A 18 -10.29 4.82 -1.34
C LEU A 18 -11.27 5.14 -2.47
N ASP A 19 -11.12 4.46 -3.59
CA ASP A 19 -11.88 4.68 -4.83
C ASP A 19 -11.85 3.39 -5.67
N GLU A 20 -12.87 3.21 -6.51
CA GLU A 20 -12.96 2.04 -7.40
C GLU A 20 -11.86 1.99 -8.47
N ALA A 21 -11.28 3.14 -8.83
CA ALA A 21 -10.16 3.21 -9.77
C ALA A 21 -8.79 2.89 -9.13
N PHE A 22 -8.72 2.76 -7.79
CA PHE A 22 -7.49 2.54 -7.04
C PHE A 22 -7.61 1.32 -6.11
N THR A 23 -7.50 0.14 -6.69
CA THR A 23 -7.88 -1.13 -6.07
C THR A 23 -6.77 -1.82 -5.28
N ILE A 24 -6.27 -1.12 -4.25
CA ILE A 24 -5.29 -1.68 -3.30
C ILE A 24 -5.95 -2.31 -2.06
N TYR A 25 -7.15 -2.89 -2.22
CA TYR A 25 -7.93 -3.52 -1.15
C TYR A 25 -8.75 -4.71 -1.64
N SER A 26 -9.13 -5.58 -0.71
CA SER A 26 -9.86 -6.82 -0.98
C SER A 26 -11.24 -6.89 -0.34
N GLY A 27 -11.51 -6.12 0.72
CA GLY A 27 -12.75 -6.24 1.46
C GLY A 27 -12.95 -5.22 2.57
N GLY A 28 -13.70 -5.62 3.60
CA GLY A 28 -14.22 -4.72 4.63
C GLY A 28 -13.15 -4.03 5.50
N LEU A 29 -11.99 -4.65 5.70
CA LEU A 29 -10.87 -4.00 6.41
C LEU A 29 -10.37 -2.79 5.62
N GLY A 30 -10.13 -2.94 4.32
CA GLY A 30 -9.72 -1.86 3.44
C GLY A 30 -10.77 -0.76 3.31
N VAL A 31 -12.06 -1.12 3.19
CA VAL A 31 -13.16 -0.14 3.20
C VAL A 31 -13.16 0.68 4.49
N LEU A 32 -13.10 0.01 5.65
CA LEU A 32 -13.02 0.69 6.94
C LEU A 32 -11.77 1.58 7.05
N ALA A 33 -10.61 1.10 6.59
CA ALA A 33 -9.38 1.87 6.57
C ALA A 33 -9.52 3.14 5.70
N GLY A 34 -10.15 3.03 4.53
CA GLY A 34 -10.46 4.16 3.67
C GLY A 34 -11.38 5.18 4.34
N ASP A 35 -12.45 4.72 4.98
CA ASP A 35 -13.40 5.57 5.71
C ASP A 35 -12.72 6.31 6.88
N ILE A 36 -11.80 5.64 7.59
CA ILE A 36 -10.99 6.27 8.65
C ILE A 36 -10.17 7.43 8.06
N LEU A 37 -9.51 7.25 6.92
CA LEU A 37 -8.71 8.32 6.30
C LEU A 37 -9.57 9.48 5.80
N LYS A 38 -10.73 9.19 5.19
CA LYS A 38 -11.67 10.22 4.72
C LYS A 38 -12.20 11.03 5.90
N THR A 39 -12.63 10.35 6.96
CA THR A 39 -13.09 10.99 8.20
C THR A 39 -12.00 11.84 8.85
N ALA A 40 -10.76 11.34 8.91
CA ALA A 40 -9.64 12.08 9.48
C ALA A 40 -9.35 13.38 8.71
N ARG A 41 -9.52 13.37 7.37
CA ARG A 41 -9.42 14.60 6.56
C ARG A 41 -10.57 15.56 6.83
N ASP A 42 -11.81 15.06 6.82
CA ASP A 42 -13.00 15.88 7.03
C ASP A 42 -12.98 16.60 8.39
N LEU A 43 -12.40 15.95 9.41
CA LEU A 43 -12.22 16.50 10.75
C LEU A 43 -10.89 17.26 10.94
N ALA A 44 -10.08 17.39 9.89
CA ALA A 44 -8.75 18.03 9.90
C ALA A 44 -7.83 17.51 11.03
N TRP A 45 -7.83 16.19 11.25
CA TRP A 45 -6.99 15.57 12.28
C TRP A 45 -5.53 15.46 11.82
N PRO A 46 -4.54 15.62 12.74
CA PRO A 46 -3.13 15.42 12.45
C PRO A 46 -2.81 13.92 12.32
N PHE A 47 -3.24 13.34 11.19
CA PHE A 47 -3.33 11.91 10.93
C PHE A 47 -2.73 11.57 9.57
N VAL A 48 -2.01 10.46 9.49
CA VAL A 48 -1.55 9.89 8.20
C VAL A 48 -1.86 8.40 8.14
N GLY A 49 -2.13 7.91 6.94
CA GLY A 49 -2.14 6.48 6.64
C GLY A 49 -0.77 6.01 6.19
N ILE A 50 -0.39 4.79 6.58
CA ILE A 50 0.78 4.07 6.09
C ILE A 50 0.32 2.73 5.53
N GLY A 51 0.72 2.41 4.31
CA GLY A 51 0.34 1.18 3.61
C GLY A 51 1.41 0.66 2.67
N ILE A 52 1.02 -0.33 1.88
CA ILE A 52 1.81 -0.93 0.81
C ILE A 52 1.18 -0.56 -0.52
N LEU A 53 2.01 -0.19 -1.50
CA LEU A 53 1.57 -0.02 -2.87
C LEU A 53 1.60 -1.39 -3.56
N TRP A 54 0.45 -2.07 -3.64
CA TRP A 54 0.35 -3.39 -4.27
C TRP A 54 0.40 -3.30 -5.79
N ASN A 55 1.29 -4.04 -6.46
CA ASN A 55 1.43 -3.92 -7.92
C ASN A 55 0.28 -4.53 -8.73
N GLU A 56 -0.29 -5.65 -8.28
CA GLU A 56 -1.28 -6.42 -9.04
C GLU A 56 -2.74 -6.19 -8.58
N GLY A 57 -2.97 -5.16 -7.76
CA GLY A 57 -4.26 -4.94 -7.09
C GLY A 57 -4.65 -6.14 -6.22
N TYR A 58 -5.95 -6.37 -6.04
CA TYR A 58 -6.46 -7.61 -5.44
C TYR A 58 -6.72 -8.69 -6.49
N SER A 59 -7.88 -8.64 -7.15
CA SER A 59 -8.25 -9.57 -8.22
C SER A 59 -9.58 -9.14 -8.84
N ASP A 60 -9.64 -9.15 -10.17
CA ASP A 60 -10.92 -9.28 -10.86
C ASP A 60 -11.33 -10.76 -10.88
N GLN A 61 -12.63 -11.02 -10.84
CA GLN A 61 -13.19 -12.38 -10.90
C GLN A 61 -14.14 -12.53 -12.08
N PHE A 62 -13.97 -13.61 -12.83
CA PHE A 62 -14.88 -14.01 -13.90
C PHE A 62 -15.18 -15.51 -13.81
N LEU A 63 -16.29 -15.93 -14.41
CA LEU A 63 -16.61 -17.35 -14.55
C LEU A 63 -16.07 -17.86 -15.88
N ASP A 64 -15.37 -18.98 -15.87
CA ASP A 64 -14.98 -19.64 -17.11
C ASP A 64 -16.18 -20.30 -17.83
N LYS A 65 -15.93 -20.88 -19.00
CA LYS A 65 -16.95 -21.56 -19.83
C LYS A 65 -17.69 -22.70 -19.11
N ASN A 66 -17.15 -23.22 -18.01
CA ASN A 66 -17.73 -24.29 -17.21
C ASN A 66 -18.39 -23.75 -15.92
N GLY A 67 -18.40 -22.43 -15.71
CA GLY A 67 -18.96 -21.80 -14.52
C GLY A 67 -18.03 -21.79 -13.30
N PHE A 68 -16.73 -22.07 -13.46
CA PHE A 68 -15.78 -21.99 -12.34
C PHE A 68 -15.20 -20.57 -12.21
N PRO A 69 -15.10 -20.02 -10.98
CA PRO A 69 -14.44 -18.74 -10.74
C PRO A 69 -12.96 -18.79 -11.13
N GLN A 70 -12.53 -17.74 -11.82
CA GLN A 70 -11.15 -17.50 -12.20
C GLN A 70 -10.71 -16.13 -11.68
N HIS A 71 -9.46 -16.06 -11.25
CA HIS A 71 -8.84 -14.84 -10.73
C HIS A 71 -7.88 -14.25 -11.76
N CYS A 72 -8.02 -12.96 -12.05
CA CYS A 72 -7.07 -12.23 -12.87
C CYS A 72 -6.54 -11.00 -12.13
N ARG A 73 -5.29 -10.66 -12.42
CA ARG A 73 -4.62 -9.48 -11.89
C ARG A 73 -5.38 -8.24 -12.32
N GLN A 74 -5.56 -7.31 -11.38
CA GLN A 74 -6.25 -6.06 -11.66
C GLN A 74 -5.20 -4.97 -11.84
N ASN A 75 -5.13 -4.43 -13.05
CA ASN A 75 -4.41 -3.18 -13.27
C ASN A 75 -5.30 -2.03 -12.78
N TYR A 76 -4.72 -1.09 -12.06
CA TYR A 76 -5.42 0.10 -11.58
C TYR A 76 -4.62 1.36 -11.92
N ASP A 77 -5.29 2.51 -11.92
CA ASP A 77 -4.67 3.76 -12.31
C ASP A 77 -3.69 4.25 -11.25
N ARG A 78 -2.46 4.50 -11.68
CA ARG A 78 -1.36 5.03 -10.85
C ARG A 78 -1.14 6.53 -11.03
N ALA A 79 -1.93 7.22 -11.87
CA ALA A 79 -1.79 8.64 -12.16
C ALA A 79 -1.92 9.55 -10.92
N HIS A 80 -2.63 9.08 -9.88
CA HIS A 80 -2.84 9.81 -8.63
C HIS A 80 -1.69 9.65 -7.61
N LEU A 81 -0.69 8.82 -7.91
CA LEU A 81 0.46 8.61 -7.05
C LEU A 81 1.49 9.71 -7.26
N GLU A 82 1.86 10.39 -6.17
CA GLU A 82 2.95 11.36 -6.14
C GLU A 82 4.22 10.68 -5.62
N ASP A 83 5.30 10.77 -6.39
CA ASP A 83 6.63 10.35 -5.94
C ASP A 83 7.18 11.35 -4.92
N THR A 84 7.42 10.89 -3.70
CA THR A 84 7.99 11.75 -2.65
C THR A 84 9.50 11.98 -2.81
N GLY A 85 10.17 11.17 -3.65
CA GLY A 85 11.63 11.12 -3.77
C GLY A 85 12.33 10.50 -2.56
N LEU A 86 11.58 9.96 -1.59
CA LEU A 86 12.11 9.34 -0.39
C LEU A 86 12.18 7.82 -0.53
N THR A 87 13.21 7.25 0.07
CA THR A 87 13.42 5.81 0.16
C THR A 87 13.76 5.41 1.59
N VAL A 88 13.31 4.23 2.00
CA VAL A 88 13.64 3.62 3.29
C VAL A 88 14.13 2.20 3.07
N SER A 89 15.24 1.83 3.71
CA SER A 89 15.80 0.48 3.57
C SER A 89 15.61 -0.34 4.84
N LEU A 90 15.45 -1.65 4.69
CA LEU A 90 15.33 -2.63 5.78
C LEU A 90 15.89 -3.99 5.36
N TRP A 91 16.30 -4.80 6.34
CA TRP A 91 16.83 -6.13 6.07
C TRP A 91 15.71 -7.17 6.06
N ILE A 92 15.57 -7.90 4.94
CA ILE A 92 14.63 -9.00 4.78
C ILE A 92 15.38 -10.18 4.16
N ARG A 93 15.28 -11.36 4.76
CA ARG A 93 15.93 -12.60 4.27
C ARG A 93 17.45 -12.48 4.01
N GLY A 94 18.14 -11.67 4.81
CA GLY A 94 19.60 -11.49 4.67
C GLY A 94 20.00 -10.58 3.50
N GLU A 95 19.07 -9.83 2.93
CA GLU A 95 19.31 -8.81 1.92
C GLU A 95 18.80 -7.46 2.40
N GLU A 96 19.46 -6.38 1.95
CA GLU A 96 18.95 -5.03 2.12
C GLU A 96 17.90 -4.75 1.04
N VAL A 97 16.65 -4.56 1.48
CA VAL A 97 15.52 -4.19 0.64
C VAL A 97 15.31 -2.69 0.74
N THR A 98 15.24 -2.01 -0.40
CA THR A 98 14.91 -0.59 -0.48
C THR A 98 13.44 -0.42 -0.86
N CYS A 99 12.70 0.35 -0.07
CA CYS A 99 11.32 0.73 -0.35
C CYS A 99 11.29 2.19 -0.80
N LYS A 100 10.64 2.46 -1.92
CA LYS A 100 10.24 3.82 -2.32
C LYS A 100 8.96 4.21 -1.59
N VAL A 101 8.82 5.50 -1.30
CA VAL A 101 7.63 6.05 -0.66
C VAL A 101 6.83 6.87 -1.67
N TRP A 102 5.58 6.46 -1.88
CA TRP A 102 4.58 7.18 -2.66
C TRP A 102 3.61 7.90 -1.74
N LYS A 103 2.99 8.98 -2.21
CA LYS A 103 1.96 9.73 -1.50
C LYS A 103 0.68 9.79 -2.33
N ILE A 104 -0.48 9.70 -1.67
CA ILE A 104 -1.79 9.84 -2.31
C ILE A 104 -2.77 10.66 -1.48
N GLU A 105 -3.38 11.66 -2.13
CA GLU A 105 -4.32 12.63 -1.53
C GLU A 105 -5.52 12.92 -2.46
N ALA A 106 -5.64 12.20 -3.58
CA ALA A 106 -6.59 12.50 -4.65
C ALA A 106 -8.04 12.12 -4.32
N PHE A 107 -8.28 11.23 -3.35
CA PHE A 107 -9.58 10.60 -3.10
C PHE A 107 -10.29 11.14 -1.86
N GLN A 108 -10.06 12.42 -1.57
CA GLN A 108 -10.62 13.08 -0.40
C GLN A 108 -10.25 12.39 0.92
N ASN A 109 -9.05 11.81 0.96
CA ASN A 109 -8.48 11.11 2.11
C ASN A 109 -7.42 11.97 2.83
N ALA A 110 -7.17 11.69 4.11
CA ALA A 110 -5.97 12.20 4.78
C ALA A 110 -4.72 11.67 4.07
N THR A 111 -3.57 12.33 4.22
CA THR A 111 -2.34 11.92 3.52
C THR A 111 -2.04 10.44 3.77
N LEU A 112 -1.97 9.66 2.69
CA LEU A 112 -1.62 8.26 2.71
C LEU A 112 -0.25 8.07 2.06
N TYR A 113 0.66 7.44 2.78
CA TYR A 113 1.95 7.01 2.25
C TYR A 113 1.95 5.51 1.97
N LEU A 114 2.46 5.13 0.81
CA LEU A 114 2.50 3.74 0.35
C LEU A 114 3.93 3.32 0.06
N LEU A 115 4.35 2.20 0.64
CA LEU A 115 5.68 1.62 0.47
C LEU A 115 5.69 0.65 -0.72
N ASP A 116 6.71 0.78 -1.55
CA ASP A 116 6.87 0.01 -2.79
C ASP A 116 8.29 -0.54 -2.91
N THR A 117 8.44 -1.84 -3.13
CA THR A 117 9.75 -2.50 -3.28
C THR A 117 10.09 -2.81 -4.75
N ASP A 118 9.18 -2.54 -5.69
CA ASP A 118 9.34 -2.82 -7.11
C ASP A 118 10.12 -1.71 -7.82
N LEU A 119 11.39 -1.62 -7.44
CA LEU A 119 12.32 -0.65 -7.97
C LEU A 119 13.11 -1.22 -9.17
N PRO A 120 13.34 -0.42 -10.24
CA PRO A 120 14.17 -0.85 -11.35
C PRO A 120 15.57 -1.33 -10.87
N GLY A 121 15.94 -2.54 -11.29
CA GLY A 121 17.24 -3.12 -10.95
C GLY A 121 17.29 -3.89 -9.63
N THR A 122 16.18 -4.00 -8.90
CA THR A 122 16.07 -4.88 -7.71
C THR A 122 15.30 -6.16 -8.04
N SER A 123 15.51 -7.19 -7.23
CA SER A 123 14.75 -8.45 -7.27
C SER A 123 13.65 -8.49 -6.20
N HIS A 124 13.29 -7.35 -5.59
CA HIS A 124 12.47 -7.29 -4.37
C HIS A 124 10.99 -6.98 -4.63
N GLY A 125 10.57 -6.79 -5.89
CA GLY A 125 9.18 -6.50 -6.26
C GLY A 125 8.18 -7.58 -5.84
N TRP A 126 8.61 -8.82 -5.60
CA TRP A 126 7.75 -9.90 -5.10
C TRP A 126 7.11 -9.59 -3.74
N ILE A 127 7.74 -8.74 -2.92
CA ILE A 127 7.27 -8.42 -1.57
C ILE A 127 5.98 -7.58 -1.59
N THR A 128 5.86 -6.68 -2.58
CA THR A 128 4.74 -5.76 -2.75
C THR A 128 3.90 -6.12 -3.99
N ARG A 129 4.08 -7.33 -4.53
CA ARG A 129 3.41 -7.77 -5.74
C ARG A 129 1.90 -7.88 -5.58
N GLN A 130 1.45 -8.62 -4.55
CA GLN A 130 0.05 -9.02 -4.43
C GLN A 130 -0.39 -9.02 -2.97
N LEU A 131 -1.54 -8.38 -2.72
CA LEU A 131 -2.20 -8.41 -1.42
C LEU A 131 -2.67 -9.84 -1.10
N TYR A 132 -2.37 -10.30 0.12
CA TYR A 132 -2.72 -11.64 0.61
C TYR A 132 -2.21 -12.80 -0.27
N ALA A 133 -0.95 -12.70 -0.70
CA ALA A 133 -0.26 -13.82 -1.32
C ALA A 133 -0.34 -15.10 -0.47
N SER A 134 -0.42 -16.25 -1.16
CA SER A 134 -0.57 -17.57 -0.53
C SER A 134 0.70 -18.05 0.20
N SER A 135 1.87 -17.49 -0.14
CA SER A 135 3.13 -17.84 0.50
C SER A 135 3.27 -17.16 1.88
N PRO A 136 3.51 -17.92 2.96
CA PRO A 136 3.79 -17.35 4.27
C PRO A 136 5.00 -16.42 4.28
N GLN A 137 6.01 -16.69 3.44
CA GLN A 137 7.23 -15.89 3.35
C GLN A 137 6.95 -14.54 2.69
N GLU A 138 6.12 -14.51 1.66
CA GLU A 138 5.63 -13.27 1.03
C GLU A 138 4.87 -12.41 2.03
N ARG A 139 3.96 -13.05 2.79
CA ARG A 139 3.20 -12.35 3.83
C ARG A 139 4.08 -11.72 4.91
N VAL A 140 5.03 -12.47 5.48
CA VAL A 140 5.93 -11.93 6.52
C VAL A 140 6.81 -10.81 5.97
N ALA A 141 7.32 -10.93 4.73
CA ALA A 141 8.10 -9.88 4.11
C ALA A 141 7.30 -8.58 3.93
N ALA A 142 6.04 -8.68 3.49
CA ALA A 142 5.15 -7.53 3.37
C ALA A 142 4.83 -6.91 4.75
N GLU A 143 4.53 -7.72 5.77
CA GLU A 143 4.30 -7.24 7.14
C GLU A 143 5.56 -6.53 7.70
N MET A 144 6.76 -7.00 7.37
CA MET A 144 8.03 -6.32 7.72
C MET A 144 8.18 -4.98 6.99
N VAL A 145 7.85 -4.91 5.69
CA VAL A 145 7.84 -3.65 4.93
C VAL A 145 6.88 -2.66 5.59
N LEU A 146 5.64 -3.06 5.86
CA LEU A 146 4.65 -2.19 6.50
C LEU A 146 5.11 -1.73 7.89
N GLY A 147 5.48 -2.67 8.76
CA GLY A 147 5.83 -2.39 10.15
C GLY A 147 7.18 -1.68 10.29
N ILE A 148 8.26 -2.34 9.87
CA ILE A 148 9.63 -1.81 10.04
C ILE A 148 9.86 -0.65 9.07
N GLY A 149 9.52 -0.83 7.79
CA GLY A 149 9.71 0.19 6.77
C GLY A 149 8.87 1.44 7.07
N GLY A 150 7.61 1.28 7.44
CA GLY A 150 6.73 2.40 7.77
C GLY A 150 7.16 3.16 9.03
N VAL A 151 7.61 2.46 10.08
CA VAL A 151 8.16 3.15 11.27
C VAL A 151 9.46 3.87 10.97
N ARG A 152 10.34 3.30 10.15
CA ARG A 152 11.59 3.96 9.73
C ARG A 152 11.32 5.20 8.88
N PHE A 153 10.30 5.16 8.02
CA PHE A 153 9.88 6.32 7.23
C PHE A 153 9.38 7.48 8.09
N LEU A 154 8.67 7.20 9.19
CA LEU A 154 8.14 8.23 10.09
C LEU A 154 9.17 8.89 11.02
N ARG A 155 10.41 8.38 11.07
CA ARG A 155 11.49 8.85 11.96
C ARG A 155 12.50 9.69 11.21
#